data_AF-A0A928GDM2-F1
#
_entry.id   AF-A0A928GDM2-F1
#
_cell.length_a   1.000
_cell.length_b   1.000
_cell.length_c   1.000
_cell.angle_alpha   90.00
_cell.angle_beta   90.00
_cell.angle_gamma   90.00
#
_symmetry.space_group_name_H-M   'P 1'
#
loop_
_entity.id
_entity.type
_entity.pdbx_description
1 polymer ?
#
loop_
_entity_poly.entity_id
_entity_poly.type
_entity_poly.pdbx_seq_one_letter_code
_entity_poly.pdbx_strand_id
1 'polypeptide(L)'
;MSWTLVIWIVILLAAYAFRDFLIQAAVFIGMFMAGGALLFWLFGGDAETGATIGFWIALFVGGRVVLESLGAEWSTTFEYAYYLFSFPIWFLNRLQHILTEPWRYIFKSNWLSEDSREVVRPLLFGVQIVLYVVTTPLRLVNAVIYNVFVYGITELYDLLFEVLQPSQWKEGRGNWWKWLYMFPWRLLRYPIFDGALVLVEGMIWTVIDIFIPAVTLYHGTDLTAGQAIARKLGTRWTDGTFMSSRGGWGGYGVYFGSRRATAKGYAHDSYRLSDDNPVMIVCRVSLGTILNYSLAPDYVYRNTGQFGNTAELNKYAGKHGYTTGEWWNARAGYWEFCLFDWQNRYNHPWRIRPIYVFNFRTGRAQHIESGLRHWLFSKVVYDEIFKNGWFAALLIFAVMVVIWFIFYGYEYLWHYFL
;
A
#
# COMPACT_ATOMS: atom_id res chain seq x y z
N MET A 1 -16.45 -3.68 19.76
CA MET A 1 -15.41 -4.73 19.68
C MET A 1 -14.07 -4.03 19.83
N SER A 2 -13.36 -4.24 20.94
CA SER A 2 -12.14 -3.47 21.24
C SER A 2 -10.99 -3.87 20.30
N TRP A 3 -10.12 -2.91 19.96
CA TRP A 3 -8.94 -3.15 19.12
C TRP A 3 -8.01 -4.20 19.72
N THR A 4 -7.94 -4.25 21.05
CA THR A 4 -7.26 -5.29 21.81
C THR A 4 -7.79 -6.68 21.46
N LEU A 5 -9.10 -6.86 21.33
CA LEU A 5 -9.71 -8.15 20.99
C LEU A 5 -9.33 -8.59 19.57
N VAL A 6 -9.27 -7.66 18.60
CA VAL A 6 -8.86 -7.98 17.22
C VAL A 6 -7.40 -8.39 17.18
N ILE A 7 -6.52 -7.64 17.86
CA ILE A 7 -5.09 -7.97 17.98
C ILE A 7 -4.90 -9.32 18.67
N TRP A 8 -5.64 -9.59 19.75
CA TRP A 8 -5.61 -10.90 20.43
C TRP A 8 -6.13 -12.02 19.54
N ILE A 9 -7.18 -11.82 18.75
CA ILE A 9 -7.67 -12.82 17.79
C ILE A 9 -6.60 -13.10 16.73
N VAL A 10 -5.94 -12.07 16.18
CA VAL A 10 -4.85 -12.25 15.21
C VAL A 10 -3.65 -12.97 15.84
N ILE A 11 -3.25 -12.60 17.07
CA ILE A 11 -2.17 -13.26 17.81
C ILE A 11 -2.54 -14.72 18.13
N LEU A 12 -3.78 -14.99 18.54
CA LEU A 12 -4.26 -16.34 18.86
C LEU A 12 -4.38 -17.22 17.62
N LEU A 13 -4.84 -16.68 16.48
CA LEU A 13 -4.87 -17.37 15.21
C LEU A 13 -3.44 -17.65 14.70
N ALA A 14 -2.54 -16.68 14.83
CA ALA A 14 -1.12 -16.86 14.53
C ALA A 14 -0.49 -17.93 15.44
N ALA A 15 -0.77 -17.90 16.74
CA ALA A 15 -0.26 -18.87 17.71
C ALA A 15 -0.84 -20.27 17.51
N TYR A 16 -2.11 -20.38 17.09
CA TYR A 16 -2.76 -21.65 16.77
C TYR A 16 -2.16 -22.27 15.49
N ALA A 17 -2.00 -21.48 14.43
CA ALA A 17 -1.29 -21.90 13.23
C ALA A 17 0.17 -22.30 13.55
N PHE A 18 0.83 -21.56 14.45
CA PHE A 18 2.19 -21.86 14.90
C PHE A 18 2.28 -23.15 15.74
N ARG A 19 1.24 -23.49 16.51
CA ARG A 19 1.19 -24.74 17.29
C ARG A 19 1.12 -25.96 16.37
N ASP A 20 0.19 -25.97 15.41
CA ASP A 20 0.03 -27.10 14.50
C ASP A 20 1.27 -27.24 13.59
N PHE A 21 1.92 -26.12 13.27
CA PHE A 21 3.25 -26.05 12.65
C PHE A 21 4.34 -26.79 13.46
N LEU A 22 4.47 -26.52 14.77
CA LEU A 22 5.50 -27.16 15.59
C LEU A 22 5.32 -28.68 15.64
N ILE A 23 4.07 -29.14 15.64
CA ILE A 23 3.72 -30.57 15.65
C ILE A 23 4.07 -31.22 14.31
N GLN A 24 3.68 -30.61 13.18
CA GLN A 24 3.96 -31.17 11.85
C GLN A 24 5.47 -31.14 11.52
N ALA A 25 6.19 -30.09 11.91
CA ALA A 25 7.63 -29.99 11.74
C ALA A 25 8.37 -31.09 12.55
N ALA A 26 7.94 -31.34 13.79
CA ALA A 26 8.51 -32.41 14.62
C ALA A 26 8.31 -33.80 14.00
N VAL A 27 7.12 -34.08 13.44
CA VAL A 27 6.83 -35.34 12.76
C VAL A 27 7.65 -35.51 11.49
N PHE A 28 7.76 -34.47 10.66
CA PHE A 28 8.54 -34.51 9.42
C PHE A 28 10.04 -34.73 9.68
N ILE A 29 10.61 -34.02 10.65
CA ILE A 29 12.00 -34.18 11.07
C ILE A 29 12.23 -35.62 11.57
N GLY A 30 11.31 -36.16 12.36
CA GLY A 30 11.39 -37.53 12.86
C GLY A 30 11.39 -38.60 11.75
N MET A 31 10.52 -38.47 10.75
CA MET A 31 10.44 -39.42 9.63
C MET A 31 11.68 -39.41 8.73
N PHE A 32 12.25 -38.23 8.49
CA PHE A 32 13.40 -38.09 7.60
C PHE A 32 14.72 -38.50 8.29
N MET A 33 14.84 -38.31 9.61
CA MET A 33 15.93 -38.89 10.41
C MET A 33 15.95 -40.41 10.31
N ALA A 34 14.79 -41.06 10.42
CA ALA A 34 14.67 -42.51 10.30
C ALA A 34 15.03 -43.01 8.88
N GLY A 35 14.61 -42.30 7.83
CA GLY A 35 14.91 -42.65 6.45
C GLY A 35 16.37 -42.44 6.05
N GLY A 36 17.01 -41.36 6.52
CA GLY A 36 18.41 -41.04 6.23
C GLY A 36 19.39 -42.04 6.89
N ALA A 37 19.12 -42.42 8.14
CA ALA A 37 19.91 -43.45 8.84
C ALA A 37 19.82 -44.83 8.14
N LEU A 38 18.63 -45.20 7.65
CA LEU A 38 18.40 -46.46 6.94
C LEU A 38 19.14 -46.53 5.60
N LEU A 39 19.09 -45.45 4.81
CA LEU A 39 19.75 -45.39 3.50
C LEU A 39 21.28 -45.44 3.62
N PHE A 40 21.87 -44.75 4.58
CA PHE A 40 23.33 -44.71 4.70
C PHE A 40 23.93 -46.01 5.25
N TRP A 41 23.21 -46.69 6.15
CA TRP A 41 23.54 -48.04 6.60
C TRP A 41 23.56 -49.04 5.44
N LEU A 42 22.64 -48.90 4.47
CA LEU A 42 22.58 -49.74 3.27
C LEU A 42 23.75 -49.54 2.28
N PHE A 43 24.47 -48.42 2.35
CA PHE A 43 25.59 -48.09 1.43
C PHE A 43 26.99 -48.16 2.07
N GLY A 44 27.12 -48.77 3.25
CA GLY A 44 28.43 -49.11 3.83
C GLY A 44 29.22 -47.94 4.44
N GLY A 45 28.60 -46.78 4.61
CA GLY A 45 29.16 -45.71 5.43
C GLY A 45 28.92 -45.97 6.92
N ASP A 46 29.72 -45.35 7.79
CA ASP A 46 29.41 -45.39 9.22
C ASP A 46 28.02 -44.75 9.45
N ALA A 47 27.21 -45.40 10.27
CA ALA A 47 25.82 -45.03 10.50
C ALA A 47 25.67 -43.66 11.17
N GLU A 48 26.67 -43.20 11.91
CA GLU A 48 26.72 -41.92 12.63
C GLU A 48 26.98 -40.76 11.68
N THR A 49 27.94 -40.89 10.77
CA THR A 49 28.20 -39.91 9.69
C THR A 49 27.01 -39.84 8.73
N GLY A 50 26.41 -40.99 8.42
CA GLY A 50 25.20 -41.09 7.60
C GLY A 50 23.97 -40.46 8.22
N ALA A 51 23.72 -40.75 9.49
CA ALA A 51 22.65 -40.14 10.26
C ALA A 51 22.84 -38.63 10.36
N THR A 52 24.08 -38.15 10.52
CA THR A 52 24.39 -36.72 10.60
C THR A 52 24.12 -36.00 9.27
N ILE A 53 24.59 -36.54 8.13
CA ILE A 53 24.34 -35.95 6.82
C ILE A 53 22.83 -36.02 6.46
N GLY A 54 22.20 -37.16 6.72
CA GLY A 54 20.76 -37.36 6.55
C GLY A 54 19.93 -36.41 7.41
N PHE A 55 20.35 -36.13 8.65
CA PHE A 55 19.75 -35.15 9.55
C PHE A 55 19.84 -33.72 9.02
N TRP A 56 20.99 -33.31 8.47
CA TRP A 56 21.12 -31.98 7.88
C TRP A 56 20.32 -31.81 6.58
N ILE A 57 20.25 -32.85 5.75
CA ILE A 57 19.42 -32.85 4.53
C ILE A 57 17.92 -32.87 4.91
N ALA A 58 17.53 -33.64 5.93
CA ALA A 58 16.18 -33.65 6.51
C ALA A 58 15.76 -32.26 6.99
N LEU A 59 16.63 -31.61 7.76
CA LEU A 59 16.40 -30.24 8.24
C LEU A 59 16.36 -29.24 7.09
N PHE A 60 17.17 -29.43 6.05
CA PHE A 60 17.18 -28.56 4.87
C PHE A 60 15.89 -28.69 4.05
N VAL A 61 15.55 -29.90 3.63
CA VAL A 61 14.37 -30.17 2.80
C VAL A 61 13.10 -29.96 3.62
N GLY A 62 13.06 -30.46 4.84
CA GLY A 62 11.94 -30.27 5.76
C GLY A 62 11.76 -28.83 6.16
N GLY A 63 12.84 -28.14 6.53
CA GLY A 63 12.80 -26.70 6.78
C GLY A 63 12.27 -25.94 5.57
N ARG A 64 12.77 -26.22 4.37
CA ARG A 64 12.31 -25.53 3.15
C ARG A 64 10.85 -25.82 2.81
N VAL A 65 10.43 -27.09 2.81
CA VAL A 65 9.04 -27.50 2.53
C VAL A 65 8.10 -26.87 3.56
N VAL A 66 8.48 -26.88 4.83
CA VAL A 66 7.70 -26.28 5.90
C VAL A 66 7.62 -24.77 5.75
N LEU A 67 8.72 -24.09 5.38
CA LEU A 67 8.73 -22.64 5.15
C LEU A 67 7.90 -22.23 3.93
N GLU A 68 7.93 -23.01 2.86
CA GLU A 68 7.11 -22.81 1.66
C GLU A 68 5.62 -23.06 1.97
N SER A 69 5.30 -24.10 2.74
CA SER A 69 3.94 -24.38 3.23
C SER A 69 3.44 -23.28 4.17
N LEU A 70 4.28 -22.78 5.09
CA LEU A 70 3.97 -21.63 5.92
C LEU A 70 3.69 -20.40 5.06
N GLY A 71 4.55 -20.07 4.10
CA GLY A 71 4.32 -18.95 3.19
C GLY A 71 2.97 -19.05 2.46
N ALA A 72 2.59 -20.27 2.03
CA ALA A 72 1.32 -20.52 1.37
C ALA A 72 0.10 -20.41 2.31
N GLU A 73 0.18 -20.97 3.52
CA GLU A 73 -0.87 -20.86 4.54
C GLU A 73 -1.07 -19.42 5.00
N TRP A 74 0.03 -18.71 5.29
CA TRP A 74 0.01 -17.29 5.66
C TRP A 74 -0.57 -16.42 4.54
N SER A 75 -0.20 -16.66 3.27
CA SER A 75 -0.82 -16.00 2.12
C SER A 75 -2.33 -16.24 2.07
N THR A 76 -2.76 -17.45 2.38
CA THR A 76 -4.18 -17.84 2.38
C THR A 76 -4.92 -17.16 3.53
N THR A 77 -4.36 -17.13 4.74
CA THR A 77 -4.94 -16.42 5.90
C THR A 77 -5.04 -14.92 5.64
N PHE A 78 -4.01 -14.32 5.03
CA PHE A 78 -4.04 -12.93 4.60
C PHE A 78 -5.18 -12.67 3.60
N GLU A 79 -5.31 -13.54 2.59
CA GLU A 79 -6.39 -13.45 1.61
C GLU A 79 -7.76 -13.53 2.29
N TYR A 80 -7.98 -14.49 3.19
CA TYR A 80 -9.24 -14.63 3.91
C TYR A 80 -9.56 -13.41 4.78
N ALA A 81 -8.58 -12.90 5.54
CA ALA A 81 -8.74 -11.70 6.33
C ALA A 81 -9.08 -10.50 5.44
N TYR A 82 -8.33 -10.31 4.35
CA TYR A 82 -8.59 -9.25 3.39
C TYR A 82 -9.98 -9.38 2.77
N TYR A 83 -10.42 -10.57 2.35
CA TYR A 83 -11.77 -10.79 1.81
C TYR A 83 -12.85 -10.49 2.83
N LEU A 84 -12.70 -10.97 4.06
CA LEU A 84 -13.67 -10.76 5.15
C LEU A 84 -13.85 -9.26 5.46
N PHE A 85 -12.76 -8.50 5.45
CA PHE A 85 -12.80 -7.06 5.72
C PHE A 85 -13.00 -6.20 4.45
N SER A 86 -12.90 -6.79 3.25
CA SER A 86 -12.89 -6.04 1.99
C SER A 86 -14.17 -5.22 1.75
N PHE A 87 -15.33 -5.75 2.13
CA PHE A 87 -16.60 -5.05 1.93
C PHE A 87 -16.75 -3.81 2.82
N PRO A 88 -16.59 -3.88 4.15
CA PRO A 88 -16.57 -2.68 5.00
C PRO A 88 -15.52 -1.65 4.56
N ILE A 89 -14.31 -2.11 4.22
CA ILE A 89 -13.20 -1.26 3.78
C ILE A 89 -13.53 -0.55 2.46
N TRP A 90 -14.14 -1.27 1.51
CA TRP A 90 -14.60 -0.70 0.25
C TRP A 90 -15.74 0.29 0.47
N PHE A 91 -16.73 -0.08 1.29
CA PHE A 91 -17.91 0.73 1.59
C PHE A 91 -17.53 2.05 2.24
N LEU A 92 -16.70 2.04 3.29
CA LEU A 92 -16.29 3.24 4.01
C LEU A 92 -15.44 4.17 3.12
N ASN A 93 -14.55 3.61 2.31
CA ASN A 93 -13.80 4.42 1.33
C ASN A 93 -14.76 5.05 0.31
N ARG A 94 -15.73 4.28 -0.20
CA ARG A 94 -16.70 4.78 -1.17
C ARG A 94 -17.60 5.85 -0.58
N LEU A 95 -18.03 5.67 0.67
CA LEU A 95 -18.82 6.64 1.41
C LEU A 95 -18.04 7.94 1.60
N GLN A 96 -16.77 7.88 2.02
CA GLN A 96 -15.91 9.06 2.13
C GLN A 96 -15.77 9.78 0.79
N HIS A 97 -15.54 9.03 -0.29
CA HIS A 97 -15.47 9.59 -1.65
C HIS A 97 -16.75 10.30 -2.10
N ILE A 98 -17.93 9.80 -1.69
CA ILE A 98 -19.22 10.42 -2.04
C ILE A 98 -19.47 11.65 -1.16
N LEU A 99 -19.26 11.55 0.15
CA LEU A 99 -19.58 12.61 1.09
C LEU A 99 -18.62 13.80 1.03
N THR A 100 -17.39 13.60 0.55
CA THR A 100 -16.42 14.69 0.39
C THR A 100 -16.83 15.66 -0.72
N GLU A 101 -17.44 15.17 -1.80
CA GLU A 101 -17.92 15.99 -2.93
C GLU A 101 -19.18 15.34 -3.55
N PRO A 102 -20.37 15.46 -2.92
CA PRO A 102 -21.57 14.76 -3.37
C PRO A 102 -22.05 15.23 -4.75
N TRP A 103 -21.80 16.50 -5.09
CA TRP A 103 -22.13 17.09 -6.39
C TRP A 103 -21.33 16.50 -7.56
N ARG A 104 -20.26 15.73 -7.30
CA ARG A 104 -19.50 15.03 -8.33
C ARG A 104 -20.42 14.23 -9.26
N TYR A 105 -21.47 13.58 -8.74
CA TYR A 105 -22.40 12.80 -9.57
C TYR A 105 -23.34 13.64 -10.43
N ILE A 106 -23.51 14.91 -10.10
CA ILE A 106 -24.32 15.89 -10.84
C ILE A 106 -23.49 16.53 -11.95
N PHE A 107 -22.24 16.92 -11.62
CA PHE A 107 -21.34 17.61 -12.55
C PHE A 107 -20.41 16.64 -13.28
N LYS A 108 -20.99 15.75 -14.10
CA LYS A 108 -20.22 14.88 -15.01
C LYS A 108 -19.76 15.56 -16.30
N SER A 109 -20.33 16.72 -16.61
CA SER A 109 -19.99 17.55 -17.77
C SER A 109 -20.11 19.03 -17.40
N ASN A 110 -19.49 19.87 -18.22
CA ASN A 110 -19.51 21.32 -18.07
C ASN A 110 -20.77 21.90 -18.74
N TRP A 111 -21.94 21.65 -18.14
CA TRP A 111 -23.24 22.03 -18.70
C TRP A 111 -23.78 23.37 -18.19
N LEU A 112 -23.16 23.94 -17.14
CA LEU A 112 -23.54 25.25 -16.61
C LEU A 112 -22.96 26.40 -17.45
N SER A 113 -23.70 27.50 -17.57
CA SER A 113 -23.15 28.76 -18.11
C SER A 113 -21.97 29.26 -17.25
N GLU A 114 -21.12 30.13 -17.81
CA GLU A 114 -20.00 30.73 -17.06
C GLU A 114 -20.49 31.49 -15.82
N ASP A 115 -21.49 32.37 -15.99
CA ASP A 115 -22.10 33.14 -14.90
C ASP A 115 -22.62 32.23 -13.78
N SER A 116 -23.27 31.12 -14.14
CA SER A 116 -23.77 30.16 -13.16
C SER A 116 -22.62 29.47 -12.41
N ARG A 117 -21.51 29.16 -13.07
CA ARG A 117 -20.33 28.56 -12.43
C ARG A 117 -19.61 29.52 -11.50
N GLU A 118 -19.55 30.80 -11.83
CA GLU A 118 -18.98 31.82 -10.94
C GLU A 118 -19.73 31.90 -9.61
N VAL A 119 -21.05 31.70 -9.62
CA VAL A 119 -21.87 31.65 -8.41
C VAL A 119 -21.80 30.28 -7.72
N VAL A 120 -21.89 29.18 -8.47
CA VAL A 120 -21.96 27.82 -7.91
C VAL A 120 -20.64 27.36 -7.28
N ARG A 121 -19.49 27.69 -7.87
CA ARG A 121 -18.16 27.28 -7.35
C ARG A 121 -17.92 27.71 -5.88
N PRO A 122 -18.06 28.99 -5.50
CA PRO A 122 -17.83 29.40 -4.11
C PRO A 122 -18.86 28.79 -3.15
N LEU A 123 -20.12 28.61 -3.58
CA LEU A 123 -21.15 27.93 -2.78
C LEU A 123 -20.75 26.48 -2.49
N LEU A 124 -20.38 25.71 -3.51
CA LEU A 124 -19.95 24.33 -3.33
C LEU A 124 -18.68 24.23 -2.49
N PHE A 125 -17.73 25.16 -2.63
CA PHE A 125 -16.55 25.23 -1.77
C PHE A 125 -16.93 25.45 -0.29
N GLY A 126 -17.89 26.34 0.00
CA GLY A 126 -18.40 26.52 1.35
C GLY A 126 -19.05 25.26 1.93
N VAL A 127 -19.89 24.58 1.13
CA VAL A 127 -20.49 23.29 1.52
C VAL A 127 -19.40 22.22 1.72
N GLN A 128 -18.34 22.23 0.89
CA GLN A 128 -17.21 21.32 1.01
C GLN A 128 -16.54 21.41 2.38
N ILE A 129 -16.36 22.63 2.91
CA ILE A 129 -15.78 22.85 4.25
C ILE A 129 -16.67 22.24 5.34
N VAL A 130 -18.00 22.42 5.24
CA VAL A 130 -18.94 21.83 6.22
C VAL A 130 -18.89 20.30 6.16
N LEU A 131 -18.99 19.73 4.95
CA LEU A 131 -18.89 18.29 4.73
C LEU A 131 -17.53 17.75 5.17
N TYR A 132 -16.47 18.52 4.98
CA TYR A 132 -15.13 18.21 5.48
C TYR A 132 -15.17 18.02 7.00
N VAL A 133 -15.74 18.97 7.75
CA VAL A 133 -15.81 18.85 9.23
C VAL A 133 -16.67 17.65 9.63
N VAL A 134 -17.86 17.52 9.06
CA VAL A 134 -18.82 16.45 9.40
C VAL A 134 -18.28 15.05 9.10
N THR A 135 -17.51 14.90 8.02
CA THR A 135 -16.94 13.60 7.62
C THR A 135 -15.63 13.26 8.32
N THR A 136 -15.13 14.10 9.24
CA THR A 136 -13.88 13.84 9.98
C THR A 136 -13.85 12.47 10.67
N PRO A 137 -14.90 12.02 11.38
CA PRO A 137 -14.88 10.70 12.01
C PRO A 137 -14.72 9.56 10.99
N LEU A 138 -15.40 9.65 9.85
CA LEU A 138 -15.29 8.66 8.78
C LEU A 138 -13.87 8.64 8.17
N ARG A 139 -13.24 9.82 8.01
CA ARG A 139 -11.85 9.91 7.54
C ARG A 139 -10.86 9.31 8.53
N LEU A 140 -11.05 9.54 9.82
CA LEU A 140 -10.24 8.93 10.86
C LEU A 140 -10.33 7.40 10.80
N VAL A 141 -11.55 6.86 10.72
CA VAL A 141 -11.77 5.42 10.59
C VAL A 141 -11.10 4.87 9.34
N ASN A 142 -11.26 5.51 8.18
CA ASN A 142 -10.60 5.08 6.95
C ASN A 142 -9.07 5.20 7.04
N ALA A 143 -8.53 6.27 7.62
CA ALA A 143 -7.10 6.46 7.78
C ALA A 143 -6.50 5.37 8.69
N VAL A 144 -7.16 5.02 9.80
CA VAL A 144 -6.76 3.89 10.66
C VAL A 144 -6.81 2.58 9.88
N ILE A 145 -7.93 2.28 9.21
CA ILE A 145 -8.11 1.07 8.41
C ILE A 145 -6.99 0.91 7.38
N TYR A 146 -6.73 1.93 6.56
CA TYR A 146 -5.81 1.77 5.45
C TYR A 146 -4.34 1.95 5.86
N ASN A 147 -4.01 2.93 6.72
CA ASN A 147 -2.62 3.23 7.08
C ASN A 147 -2.08 2.28 8.16
N VAL A 148 -2.94 1.74 9.04
CA VAL A 148 -2.51 0.82 10.09
C VAL A 148 -2.84 -0.62 9.73
N PHE A 149 -4.10 -0.94 9.40
CA PHE A 149 -4.50 -2.33 9.18
C PHE A 149 -4.08 -2.85 7.81
N VAL A 150 -4.55 -2.24 6.71
CA VAL A 150 -4.26 -2.77 5.37
C VAL A 150 -2.76 -2.66 5.07
N TYR A 151 -2.15 -1.51 5.31
CA TYR A 151 -0.70 -1.33 5.16
C TYR A 151 0.08 -2.26 6.08
N GLY A 152 -0.22 -2.26 7.38
CA GLY A 152 0.52 -3.04 8.37
C GLY A 152 0.42 -4.56 8.14
N ILE A 153 -0.74 -5.09 7.79
CA ILE A 153 -0.90 -6.52 7.51
C ILE A 153 -0.18 -6.90 6.19
N THR A 154 -0.30 -6.08 5.14
CA THR A 154 0.39 -6.36 3.86
C THR A 154 1.90 -6.35 4.07
N GLU A 155 2.40 -5.34 4.77
CA GLU A 155 3.82 -5.21 5.00
C GLU A 155 4.35 -6.28 5.96
N LEU A 156 3.58 -6.65 6.99
CA LEU A 156 3.92 -7.79 7.84
C LEU A 156 4.03 -9.09 7.02
N TYR A 157 3.14 -9.30 6.06
CA TYR A 157 3.23 -10.44 5.15
C TYR A 157 4.55 -10.41 4.36
N ASP A 158 4.93 -9.27 3.77
CA ASP A 158 6.18 -9.14 3.03
C ASP A 158 7.42 -9.30 3.94
N LEU A 159 7.39 -8.72 5.13
CA LEU A 159 8.46 -8.81 6.13
C LEU A 159 8.65 -10.24 6.66
N LEU A 160 7.56 -10.97 6.92
CA LEU A 160 7.63 -12.37 7.30
C LEU A 160 8.21 -13.21 6.16
N PHE A 161 7.83 -12.92 4.92
CA PHE A 161 8.40 -13.59 3.76
C PHE A 161 9.92 -13.37 3.67
N GLU A 162 10.43 -12.17 3.99
CA GLU A 162 11.88 -11.91 4.05
C GLU A 162 12.61 -12.71 5.14
N VAL A 163 11.93 -13.09 6.23
CA VAL A 163 12.52 -13.98 7.24
C VAL A 163 12.79 -15.36 6.65
N LEU A 164 11.81 -15.90 5.92
CA LEU A 164 11.83 -17.26 5.39
C LEU A 164 12.61 -17.36 4.07
N GLN A 165 12.41 -16.40 3.17
CA GLN A 165 12.98 -16.35 1.84
C GLN A 165 13.62 -14.97 1.60
N PRO A 166 14.82 -14.72 2.17
CA PRO A 166 15.46 -13.41 2.05
C PRO A 166 15.77 -13.07 0.59
N SER A 167 15.40 -11.86 0.20
CA SER A 167 15.69 -11.30 -1.12
C SER A 167 17.16 -10.85 -1.28
N GLN A 168 17.89 -10.72 -0.17
CA GLN A 168 19.25 -10.19 -0.13
C GLN A 168 20.33 -11.27 0.01
N TRP A 169 21.34 -11.25 -0.87
CA TRP A 169 22.51 -12.14 -0.80
C TRP A 169 23.31 -12.02 0.51
N LYS A 170 23.30 -10.83 1.12
CA LYS A 170 23.94 -10.60 2.44
C LYS A 170 23.20 -11.31 3.59
N GLU A 171 21.99 -11.78 3.36
CA GLU A 171 21.10 -12.38 4.36
C GLU A 171 20.77 -13.82 4.05
N GLY A 172 21.45 -14.44 3.07
CA GLY A 172 21.32 -15.86 2.79
C GLY A 172 20.49 -16.22 1.58
N ARG A 173 20.15 -15.26 0.70
CA ARG A 173 19.59 -15.60 -0.62
C ARG A 173 20.51 -16.60 -1.33
N GLY A 174 19.96 -17.76 -1.70
CA GLY A 174 20.68 -18.80 -2.43
C GLY A 174 21.82 -19.50 -1.70
N ASN A 175 22.05 -19.22 -0.40
CA ASN A 175 23.12 -19.85 0.38
C ASN A 175 22.58 -20.31 1.74
N TRP A 176 22.49 -21.63 1.92
CA TRP A 176 21.89 -22.26 3.09
C TRP A 176 22.60 -21.93 4.41
N TRP A 177 23.93 -22.07 4.45
CA TRP A 177 24.69 -21.76 5.66
C TRP A 177 24.50 -20.32 6.09
N LYS A 178 24.48 -19.43 5.10
CA LYS A 178 24.22 -18.01 5.30
C LYS A 178 22.80 -17.71 5.74
N TRP A 179 21.85 -18.43 5.16
CA TRP A 179 20.47 -18.37 5.55
C TRP A 179 20.31 -18.76 7.04
N LEU A 180 20.93 -19.86 7.47
CA LEU A 180 20.80 -20.39 8.84
C LEU A 180 21.41 -19.43 9.87
N TYR A 181 22.66 -18.98 9.69
CA TYR A 181 23.29 -18.10 10.67
C TYR A 181 22.65 -16.70 10.74
N MET A 182 22.07 -16.23 9.62
CA MET A 182 21.34 -14.95 9.59
C MET A 182 19.88 -15.07 10.01
N PHE A 183 19.34 -16.27 10.22
CA PHE A 183 17.92 -16.46 10.56
C PHE A 183 17.51 -15.73 11.85
N PRO A 184 18.26 -15.81 12.98
CA PRO A 184 17.94 -15.04 14.18
C PRO A 184 17.93 -13.53 13.93
N TRP A 185 18.88 -13.03 13.13
CA TRP A 185 18.92 -11.62 12.76
C TRP A 185 17.69 -11.22 11.94
N ARG A 186 17.26 -12.03 10.97
CA ARG A 186 16.05 -11.75 10.18
C ARG A 186 14.79 -11.77 11.04
N LEU A 187 14.69 -12.70 11.99
CA LEU A 187 13.55 -12.80 12.92
C LEU A 187 13.43 -11.59 13.86
N LEU A 188 14.56 -10.98 14.24
CA LEU A 188 14.54 -9.72 15.00
C LEU A 188 14.30 -8.52 14.07
N ARG A 189 14.99 -8.48 12.93
CA ARG A 189 14.95 -7.32 12.04
C ARG A 189 13.59 -7.10 11.40
N TYR A 190 13.03 -8.10 10.72
CA TYR A 190 11.86 -7.86 9.88
C TYR A 190 10.57 -7.72 10.70
N PRO A 191 10.17 -8.68 11.55
CA PRO A 191 8.94 -8.56 12.34
C PRO A 191 9.02 -7.49 13.44
N ILE A 192 10.18 -7.33 14.10
CA ILE A 192 10.28 -6.44 15.26
C ILE A 192 10.72 -5.04 14.83
N PHE A 193 11.91 -4.87 14.24
CA PHE A 193 12.40 -3.53 13.92
C PHE A 193 11.65 -2.90 12.75
N ASP A 194 11.64 -3.56 11.59
CA ASP A 194 10.93 -3.04 10.41
C ASP A 194 9.42 -3.03 10.68
N GLY A 195 8.85 -4.09 11.27
CA GLY A 195 7.43 -4.12 11.65
C GLY A 195 7.01 -3.01 12.62
N ALA A 196 7.85 -2.65 13.60
CA ALA A 196 7.58 -1.49 14.46
C ALA A 196 7.63 -0.18 13.68
N LEU A 197 8.57 -0.01 12.74
CA LEU A 197 8.63 1.17 11.88
C LEU A 197 7.37 1.31 11.03
N VAL A 198 6.84 0.20 10.49
CA VAL A 198 5.59 0.17 9.73
C VAL A 198 4.42 0.65 10.58
N LEU A 199 4.31 0.15 11.81
CA LEU A 199 3.24 0.54 12.72
C LEU A 199 3.32 2.02 13.08
N VAL A 200 4.52 2.51 13.43
CA VAL A 200 4.76 3.92 13.75
C VAL A 200 4.46 4.82 12.56
N GLU A 201 4.94 4.44 11.37
CA GLU A 201 4.66 5.16 10.13
C GLU A 201 3.14 5.20 9.84
N GLY A 202 2.45 4.07 9.99
CA GLY A 202 1.01 3.98 9.83
C GLY A 202 0.25 4.93 10.77
N MET A 203 0.63 4.97 12.05
CA MET A 203 0.03 5.87 13.03
C MET A 203 0.28 7.35 12.73
N ILE A 204 1.51 7.71 12.34
CA ILE A 204 1.85 9.09 11.95
C ILE A 204 1.03 9.51 10.73
N TRP A 205 0.93 8.66 9.71
CA TRP A 205 0.09 8.94 8.54
C TRP A 205 -1.40 9.02 8.90
N THR A 206 -1.88 8.24 9.87
CA THR A 206 -3.25 8.40 10.37
C THR A 206 -3.49 9.79 10.94
N VAL A 207 -2.57 10.33 11.75
CA VAL A 207 -2.71 11.70 12.27
C VAL A 207 -2.64 12.72 11.14
N ILE A 208 -1.68 12.59 10.22
CA ILE A 208 -1.54 13.49 9.07
C ILE A 208 -2.80 13.48 8.19
N ASP A 209 -3.38 12.31 7.92
CA ASP A 209 -4.56 12.16 7.04
C ASP A 209 -5.84 12.82 7.59
N ILE A 210 -5.86 13.19 8.87
CA ILE A 210 -6.96 13.98 9.47
C ILE A 210 -6.88 15.44 8.97
N PHE A 211 -5.68 15.97 8.81
CA PHE A 211 -5.42 17.35 8.39
C PHE A 211 -5.22 17.48 6.88
N ILE A 212 -4.58 16.50 6.27
CA ILE A 212 -4.34 16.42 4.82
C ILE A 212 -5.07 15.18 4.31
N PRO A 213 -6.35 15.29 3.91
CA PRO A 213 -7.16 14.12 3.61
C PRO A 213 -6.54 13.31 2.47
N ALA A 214 -6.28 12.05 2.76
CA ALA A 214 -5.99 11.06 1.74
C ALA A 214 -7.23 10.19 1.48
N VAL A 215 -7.38 9.83 0.21
CA VAL A 215 -8.40 8.88 -0.25
C VAL A 215 -7.73 7.65 -0.81
N THR A 216 -8.40 6.50 -0.73
CA THR A 216 -7.86 5.29 -1.34
C THR A 216 -8.26 5.26 -2.81
N LEU A 217 -7.25 5.22 -3.68
CA LEU A 217 -7.38 5.19 -5.13
C LEU A 217 -6.54 4.06 -5.73
N TYR A 218 -6.82 3.76 -6.99
CA TYR A 218 -6.27 2.61 -7.71
C TYR A 218 -5.49 3.08 -8.95
N HIS A 219 -4.27 2.59 -9.12
CA HIS A 219 -3.43 2.83 -10.28
C HIS A 219 -3.22 1.52 -11.03
N GLY A 220 -3.52 1.46 -12.32
CA GLY A 220 -3.32 0.27 -13.14
C GLY A 220 -2.01 0.35 -13.90
N THR A 221 -1.22 -0.73 -13.88
CA THR A 221 0.09 -0.81 -14.55
C THR A 221 0.48 -2.28 -14.78
N ASP A 222 1.71 -2.54 -15.25
CA ASP A 222 2.28 -3.88 -15.35
C ASP A 222 3.02 -4.29 -14.06
N LEU A 223 3.26 -5.59 -13.89
CA LEU A 223 3.85 -6.15 -12.67
C LEU A 223 5.23 -5.57 -12.36
N THR A 224 6.07 -5.38 -13.37
CA THR A 224 7.43 -4.87 -13.21
C THR A 224 7.41 -3.44 -12.69
N ALA A 225 6.62 -2.57 -13.31
CA ALA A 225 6.43 -1.19 -12.87
C ALA A 225 5.76 -1.13 -11.49
N GLY A 226 4.72 -1.93 -11.26
CA GLY A 226 4.01 -1.99 -9.98
C GLY A 226 4.91 -2.37 -8.82
N GLN A 227 5.76 -3.37 -9.01
CA GLN A 227 6.76 -3.77 -8.02
C GLN A 227 7.85 -2.71 -7.85
N ALA A 228 8.38 -2.14 -8.94
CA ALA A 228 9.41 -1.10 -8.87
C ALA A 228 8.93 0.16 -8.12
N ILE A 229 7.66 0.54 -8.29
CA ILE A 229 7.04 1.66 -7.58
C ILE A 229 6.87 1.35 -6.09
N ALA A 230 6.49 0.12 -5.75
CA ALA A 230 6.15 -0.26 -4.37
C ALA A 230 7.38 -0.61 -3.49
N ARG A 231 8.45 -1.14 -4.08
CA ARG A 231 9.63 -1.68 -3.37
C ARG A 231 10.42 -0.63 -2.58
N LYS A 232 10.97 -1.07 -1.44
CA LYS A 232 11.86 -0.31 -0.54
C LYS A 232 13.25 0.02 -1.11
N LEU A 233 13.75 -0.76 -2.07
CA LEU A 233 15.10 -0.63 -2.63
C LEU A 233 15.05 -0.20 -4.11
N GLY A 234 15.45 1.04 -4.39
CA GLY A 234 15.68 1.52 -5.75
C GLY A 234 17.15 1.38 -6.15
N THR A 235 17.41 0.73 -7.28
CA THR A 235 18.57 1.09 -8.10
C THR A 235 18.24 2.38 -8.85
N ARG A 236 19.25 3.03 -9.44
CA ARG A 236 19.25 4.41 -9.99
C ARG A 236 18.12 4.78 -10.99
N TRP A 237 17.26 3.83 -11.37
CA TRP A 237 16.15 3.97 -12.31
C TRP A 237 14.80 3.40 -11.80
N THR A 238 14.74 2.92 -10.55
CA THR A 238 13.59 2.25 -9.90
C THR A 238 13.34 2.79 -8.49
N ASP A 239 13.39 4.11 -8.33
CA ASP A 239 13.38 4.82 -7.04
C ASP A 239 11.98 5.02 -6.42
N GLY A 240 11.02 4.14 -6.70
CA GLY A 240 9.64 4.28 -6.23
C GLY A 240 8.88 5.44 -6.88
N THR A 241 9.38 5.94 -8.01
CA THR A 241 8.83 7.10 -8.70
C THR A 241 7.71 6.71 -9.66
N PHE A 242 6.54 7.32 -9.46
CA PHE A 242 5.47 7.27 -10.46
C PHE A 242 5.86 8.14 -11.66
N MET A 243 6.08 7.51 -12.82
CA MET A 243 6.36 8.26 -14.04
C MET A 243 5.08 8.94 -14.54
N SER A 244 5.17 10.25 -14.81
CA SER A 244 4.08 11.01 -15.40
C SER A 244 3.84 10.60 -16.85
N SER A 245 2.59 10.41 -17.26
CA SER A 245 2.29 10.27 -18.68
C SER A 245 2.33 11.65 -19.36
N ARG A 246 3.01 11.73 -20.51
CA ARG A 246 2.99 12.91 -21.42
C ARG A 246 1.76 12.92 -22.35
N GLY A 247 0.75 12.10 -22.05
CA GLY A 247 -0.48 11.97 -22.81
C GLY A 247 -1.55 11.43 -21.89
N GLY A 248 -2.66 12.15 -21.78
CA GLY A 248 -3.73 11.77 -20.88
C GLY A 248 -4.90 12.72 -21.00
N TRP A 249 -6.07 12.30 -20.53
CA TRP A 249 -7.33 12.98 -20.81
C TRP A 249 -7.59 14.14 -19.83
N GLY A 250 -6.79 14.24 -18.75
CA GLY A 250 -6.95 15.22 -17.68
C GLY A 250 -5.68 15.98 -17.32
N GLY A 251 -4.64 15.97 -18.18
CA GLY A 251 -3.36 16.67 -17.98
C GLY A 251 -2.11 15.76 -18.00
N TYR A 252 -0.92 16.33 -17.84
CA TYR A 252 0.31 15.60 -17.58
C TYR A 252 0.43 15.29 -16.10
N GLY A 253 0.63 14.01 -15.76
CA GLY A 253 0.67 13.60 -14.37
C GLY A 253 0.51 12.10 -14.16
N VAL A 254 0.19 11.73 -12.92
CA VAL A 254 -0.04 10.34 -12.51
C VAL A 254 -1.54 10.12 -12.35
N TYR A 255 -2.05 9.10 -13.03
CA TYR A 255 -3.48 8.83 -13.14
C TYR A 255 -3.96 7.79 -12.14
N PHE A 256 -5.10 8.07 -11.50
CA PHE A 256 -5.75 7.20 -10.54
C PHE A 256 -7.24 7.09 -10.81
N GLY A 257 -7.79 5.91 -10.55
CA GLY A 257 -9.22 5.66 -10.56
C GLY A 257 -9.80 5.48 -9.16
N SER A 258 -11.05 5.90 -8.97
CA SER A 258 -11.83 5.62 -7.75
C SER A 258 -12.38 4.19 -7.67
N ARG A 259 -12.25 3.41 -8.76
CA ARG A 259 -12.78 2.04 -8.89
C ARG A 259 -11.71 1.10 -9.39
N ARG A 260 -11.73 -0.15 -8.92
CA ARG A 260 -10.87 -1.23 -9.42
C ARG A 260 -11.02 -1.45 -10.92
N ALA A 261 -12.25 -1.32 -11.45
CA ALA A 261 -12.53 -1.46 -12.88
C ALA A 261 -11.77 -0.43 -13.73
N THR A 262 -11.62 0.80 -13.25
CA THR A 262 -10.81 1.84 -13.91
C THR A 262 -9.36 1.41 -14.02
N ALA A 263 -8.76 1.02 -12.88
CA ALA A 263 -7.37 0.56 -12.86
C ALA A 263 -7.17 -0.71 -13.70
N LYS A 264 -8.16 -1.61 -13.76
CA LYS A 264 -8.11 -2.77 -14.63
C LYS A 264 -8.02 -2.39 -16.11
N GLY A 265 -8.77 -1.37 -16.55
CA GLY A 265 -8.66 -0.83 -17.91
C GLY A 265 -7.24 -0.37 -18.23
N TYR A 266 -6.67 0.47 -17.36
CA TYR A 266 -5.30 0.98 -17.51
C TYR A 266 -4.22 -0.12 -17.46
N ALA A 267 -4.38 -1.11 -16.60
CA ALA A 267 -3.46 -2.25 -16.50
C ALA A 267 -3.48 -3.13 -17.75
N HIS A 268 -4.66 -3.33 -18.36
CA HIS A 268 -4.80 -4.09 -19.59
C HIS A 268 -4.17 -3.38 -20.81
N ASP A 269 -4.27 -2.06 -20.89
CA ASP A 269 -3.62 -1.28 -21.94
C ASP A 269 -2.09 -1.29 -21.78
N SER A 270 -1.59 -1.25 -20.54
CA SER A 270 -0.16 -1.35 -20.23
C SER A 270 0.39 -2.75 -20.58
N TYR A 271 -0.33 -3.82 -20.19
CA TYR A 271 -0.02 -5.22 -20.53
C TYR A 271 0.12 -5.47 -22.05
N ARG A 272 -0.68 -4.80 -22.88
CA ARG A 272 -0.54 -4.98 -24.34
C ARG A 272 0.82 -4.50 -24.88
N LEU A 273 1.52 -3.68 -24.10
CA LEU A 273 2.80 -3.08 -24.46
C LEU A 273 3.99 -3.77 -23.76
N SER A 274 3.76 -4.42 -22.61
CA SER A 274 4.74 -5.23 -21.88
C SER A 274 4.17 -6.63 -21.64
N ASP A 275 4.84 -7.69 -22.10
CA ASP A 275 4.44 -9.11 -21.90
C ASP A 275 4.32 -9.54 -20.39
N ASP A 276 4.37 -8.60 -19.46
CA ASP A 276 4.27 -8.74 -18.01
C ASP A 276 2.82 -8.74 -17.52
N ASN A 277 2.52 -9.38 -16.39
CA ASN A 277 1.15 -9.48 -15.85
C ASN A 277 0.49 -8.12 -15.53
N PRO A 278 -0.83 -7.95 -15.76
CA PRO A 278 -1.55 -6.72 -15.42
C PRO A 278 -1.78 -6.64 -13.90
N VAL A 279 -1.40 -5.52 -13.30
CA VAL A 279 -1.54 -5.28 -11.86
C VAL A 279 -2.22 -3.95 -11.54
N MET A 280 -2.68 -3.84 -10.30
CA MET A 280 -3.20 -2.62 -9.72
C MET A 280 -2.46 -2.30 -8.44
N ILE A 281 -1.90 -1.11 -8.36
CA ILE A 281 -1.37 -0.55 -7.12
C ILE A 281 -2.54 0.12 -6.38
N VAL A 282 -2.74 -0.25 -5.12
CA VAL A 282 -3.69 0.43 -4.24
C VAL A 282 -2.94 1.43 -3.40
N CYS A 283 -3.34 2.70 -3.48
CA CYS A 283 -2.61 3.81 -2.88
C CYS A 283 -3.51 4.64 -1.97
N ARG A 284 -2.91 5.19 -0.91
CA ARG A 284 -3.43 6.39 -0.24
C ARG A 284 -2.92 7.61 -0.98
N VAL A 285 -3.86 8.45 -1.41
CA VAL A 285 -3.56 9.59 -2.26
C VAL A 285 -4.11 10.87 -1.66
N SER A 286 -3.24 11.82 -1.35
CA SER A 286 -3.60 13.18 -0.96
C SER A 286 -3.81 14.03 -2.22
N LEU A 287 -5.07 14.28 -2.58
CA LEU A 287 -5.43 14.98 -3.82
C LEU A 287 -5.14 16.49 -3.77
N GLY A 288 -4.93 17.08 -2.59
CA GLY A 288 -4.64 18.51 -2.46
C GLY A 288 -5.77 19.37 -3.04
N THR A 289 -5.40 20.46 -3.70
CA THR A 289 -6.35 21.33 -4.42
C THR A 289 -6.78 20.68 -5.74
N ILE A 290 -8.09 20.46 -5.90
CA ILE A 290 -8.67 19.76 -7.05
C ILE A 290 -9.26 20.78 -8.04
N LEU A 291 -8.84 20.67 -9.30
CA LEU A 291 -9.51 21.28 -10.44
C LEU A 291 -10.61 20.34 -10.93
N ASN A 292 -11.84 20.61 -10.54
CA ASN A 292 -13.00 19.91 -11.09
C ASN A 292 -13.28 20.48 -12.49
N TYR A 293 -12.97 19.72 -13.54
CA TYR A 293 -13.08 20.22 -14.91
C TYR A 293 -14.52 20.55 -15.33
N SER A 294 -15.52 19.85 -14.77
CA SER A 294 -16.92 20.14 -15.06
C SER A 294 -17.38 21.50 -14.53
N LEU A 295 -16.64 22.09 -13.59
CA LEU A 295 -16.89 23.44 -13.06
C LEU A 295 -15.81 24.45 -13.48
N ALA A 296 -14.78 24.02 -14.23
CA ALA A 296 -13.76 24.89 -14.78
C ALA A 296 -14.35 25.77 -15.91
N PRO A 297 -13.68 26.87 -16.31
CA PRO A 297 -14.07 27.63 -17.50
C PRO A 297 -14.14 26.77 -18.77
N ASP A 298 -14.98 27.14 -19.72
CA ASP A 298 -15.26 26.40 -20.97
C ASP A 298 -13.99 26.09 -21.72
N TYR A 299 -13.13 27.09 -21.88
CA TYR A 299 -11.87 26.96 -22.61
C TYR A 299 -10.91 25.98 -21.94
N VAL A 300 -11.02 25.78 -20.62
CA VAL A 300 -10.25 24.77 -19.88
C VAL A 300 -10.89 23.40 -20.06
N TYR A 301 -12.21 23.28 -19.87
CA TYR A 301 -12.92 22.01 -20.01
C TYR A 301 -12.74 21.39 -21.41
N ARG A 302 -12.78 22.21 -22.47
CA ARG A 302 -12.58 21.77 -23.87
C ARG A 302 -11.19 21.19 -24.14
N ASN A 303 -10.22 21.46 -23.28
CA ASN A 303 -8.88 20.89 -23.38
C ASN A 303 -8.76 19.52 -22.68
N THR A 304 -9.85 18.96 -22.16
CA THR A 304 -9.89 17.59 -21.60
C THR A 304 -10.22 16.54 -22.68
N GLY A 305 -10.00 15.28 -22.36
CA GLY A 305 -10.32 14.14 -23.23
C GLY A 305 -9.21 13.75 -24.21
N GLN A 306 -9.50 12.74 -25.03
CA GLN A 306 -8.53 12.10 -25.94
C GLN A 306 -7.85 13.08 -26.92
N PHE A 307 -8.52 14.17 -27.29
CA PHE A 307 -8.02 15.17 -28.24
C PHE A 307 -7.75 16.54 -27.59
N GLY A 308 -7.75 16.59 -26.26
CA GLY A 308 -7.56 17.82 -25.50
C GLY A 308 -6.11 18.29 -25.43
N ASN A 309 -5.91 19.60 -25.23
CA ASN A 309 -4.59 20.18 -25.01
C ASN A 309 -4.17 20.10 -23.53
N THR A 310 -3.55 18.98 -23.16
CA THR A 310 -3.04 18.70 -21.81
C THR A 310 -2.05 19.73 -21.28
N ALA A 311 -1.24 20.34 -22.14
CA ALA A 311 -0.27 21.37 -21.72
C ALA A 311 -1.00 22.62 -21.19
N GLU A 312 -2.09 23.03 -21.84
CA GLU A 312 -2.91 24.16 -21.37
C GLU A 312 -3.65 23.82 -20.07
N LEU A 313 -4.07 22.57 -19.85
CA LEU A 313 -4.63 22.13 -18.57
C LEU A 313 -3.62 22.30 -17.43
N ASN A 314 -2.39 21.78 -17.60
CA ASN A 314 -1.33 21.89 -16.58
C ASN A 314 -0.91 23.33 -16.34
N LYS A 315 -0.86 24.16 -17.39
CA LYS A 315 -0.56 25.59 -17.28
C LYS A 315 -1.65 26.33 -16.51
N TYR A 316 -2.92 26.08 -16.80
CA TYR A 316 -4.03 26.64 -16.04
C TYR A 316 -3.98 26.18 -14.57
N ALA A 317 -3.77 24.88 -14.35
CA ALA A 317 -3.66 24.31 -13.01
C ALA A 317 -2.52 24.94 -12.20
N GLY A 318 -1.32 25.04 -12.79
CA GLY A 318 -0.16 25.67 -12.15
C GLY A 318 -0.39 27.16 -11.85
N LYS A 319 -0.99 27.91 -12.77
CA LYS A 319 -1.32 29.33 -12.57
C LYS A 319 -2.28 29.57 -11.40
N HIS A 320 -3.20 28.64 -11.15
CA HIS A 320 -4.24 28.77 -10.12
C HIS A 320 -3.98 27.87 -8.89
N GLY A 321 -2.81 27.26 -8.78
CA GLY A 321 -2.41 26.46 -7.62
C GLY A 321 -3.17 25.14 -7.46
N TYR A 322 -3.73 24.58 -8.54
CA TYR A 322 -4.39 23.26 -8.52
C TYR A 322 -3.37 22.13 -8.65
N THR A 323 -3.37 21.21 -7.68
CA THR A 323 -2.44 20.07 -7.64
C THR A 323 -2.95 18.80 -8.31
N THR A 324 -4.26 18.70 -8.56
CA THR A 324 -4.90 17.53 -9.14
C THR A 324 -6.04 17.95 -10.06
N GLY A 325 -6.17 17.32 -11.23
CA GLY A 325 -7.34 17.42 -12.10
C GLY A 325 -8.31 16.27 -11.84
N GLU A 326 -9.60 16.57 -11.76
CA GLU A 326 -10.67 15.59 -11.64
C GLU A 326 -11.58 15.65 -12.86
N TRP A 327 -11.75 14.52 -13.56
CA TRP A 327 -12.55 14.45 -14.77
C TRP A 327 -13.40 13.18 -14.85
N TRP A 328 -14.57 13.29 -15.49
CA TRP A 328 -15.45 12.17 -15.77
C TRP A 328 -15.19 11.62 -17.17
N ASN A 329 -14.71 10.38 -17.24
CA ASN A 329 -14.55 9.64 -18.48
C ASN A 329 -15.90 9.11 -18.96
N ALA A 330 -16.58 9.87 -19.81
CA ALA A 330 -17.89 9.48 -20.36
C ALA A 330 -17.82 8.19 -21.19
N ARG A 331 -16.70 7.96 -21.91
CA ARG A 331 -16.52 6.75 -22.73
C ARG A 331 -16.38 5.49 -21.85
N ALA A 332 -15.70 5.62 -20.73
CA ALA A 332 -15.36 4.49 -19.88
C ALA A 332 -16.24 4.37 -18.62
N GLY A 333 -17.07 5.38 -18.34
CA GLY A 333 -18.06 5.38 -17.27
C GLY A 333 -17.49 5.52 -15.86
N TYR A 334 -16.40 6.25 -15.69
CA TYR A 334 -15.76 6.41 -14.37
C TYR A 334 -15.05 7.76 -14.17
N TRP A 335 -14.77 8.07 -12.89
CA TRP A 335 -13.98 9.22 -12.47
C TRP A 335 -12.49 8.91 -12.47
N GLU A 336 -11.72 9.85 -12.97
CA GLU A 336 -10.27 9.83 -13.00
C GLU A 336 -9.67 11.05 -12.31
N PHE A 337 -8.55 10.82 -11.65
CA PHE A 337 -7.77 11.84 -10.96
C PHE A 337 -6.37 11.87 -11.57
N CYS A 338 -5.98 13.02 -12.10
CA CYS A 338 -4.65 13.26 -12.61
C CYS A 338 -3.89 14.14 -11.61
N LEU A 339 -2.93 13.58 -10.89
CA LEU A 339 -2.05 14.36 -10.03
C LEU A 339 -1.00 15.03 -10.93
N PHE A 340 -1.12 16.35 -11.10
CA PHE A 340 -0.35 17.09 -12.09
C PHE A 340 1.14 17.02 -11.83
N ASP A 341 1.91 16.76 -12.88
CA ASP A 341 3.35 16.89 -12.86
C ASP A 341 3.76 18.33 -13.21
N TRP A 342 4.43 18.98 -12.26
CA TRP A 342 5.03 20.31 -12.46
C TRP A 342 6.53 20.15 -12.66
N GLN A 343 6.96 20.23 -13.92
CA GLN A 343 8.37 20.22 -14.33
C GLN A 343 9.13 18.89 -14.16
N ASN A 344 8.49 17.73 -14.38
CA ASN A 344 9.13 16.43 -14.19
C ASN A 344 9.60 16.20 -12.73
N ARG A 345 9.02 16.94 -11.78
CA ARG A 345 9.26 16.75 -10.33
C ARG A 345 8.15 15.84 -9.85
N TYR A 346 8.40 14.55 -10.03
CA TYR A 346 7.50 13.47 -9.69
C TYR A 346 6.80 13.72 -8.36
N ASN A 347 5.46 13.79 -8.44
CA ASN A 347 4.53 14.09 -7.34
C ASN A 347 5.12 13.79 -5.97
N HIS A 348 5.19 14.82 -5.11
CA HIS A 348 5.60 14.75 -3.71
C HIS A 348 5.44 13.32 -3.15
N PRO A 349 6.52 12.53 -2.96
CA PRO A 349 6.40 11.08 -2.68
C PRO A 349 5.59 10.75 -1.43
N TRP A 350 5.36 11.73 -0.55
CA TRP A 350 4.47 11.58 0.58
C TRP A 350 2.96 11.63 0.23
N ARG A 351 2.58 12.22 -0.91
CA ARG A 351 1.18 12.34 -1.37
C ARG A 351 0.63 11.04 -1.94
N ILE A 352 1.48 10.17 -2.46
CA ILE A 352 1.08 8.90 -3.08
C ILE A 352 1.78 7.78 -2.32
N ARG A 353 1.02 7.03 -1.53
CA ARG A 353 1.55 5.97 -0.67
C ARG A 353 0.93 4.63 -1.06
N PRO A 354 1.61 3.82 -1.89
CA PRO A 354 1.31 2.42 -2.10
C PRO A 354 1.08 1.66 -0.79
N ILE A 355 -0.01 0.89 -0.76
CA ILE A 355 -0.41 0.04 0.37
C ILE A 355 -0.20 -1.44 0.03
N TYR A 356 -0.48 -1.83 -1.22
CA TYR A 356 -0.21 -3.16 -1.76
C TYR A 356 -0.36 -3.14 -3.29
N VAL A 357 0.17 -4.17 -3.94
CA VAL A 357 0.00 -4.45 -5.38
C VAL A 357 -0.88 -5.68 -5.53
N PHE A 358 -1.90 -5.60 -6.39
CA PHE A 358 -2.83 -6.70 -6.68
C PHE A 358 -2.68 -7.16 -8.13
N ASN A 359 -2.48 -8.45 -8.36
CA ASN A 359 -2.35 -9.02 -9.69
C ASN A 359 -3.70 -9.52 -10.20
N PHE A 360 -4.15 -8.98 -11.34
CA PHE A 360 -5.47 -9.31 -11.89
C PHE A 360 -5.55 -10.74 -12.46
N ARG A 361 -4.41 -11.35 -12.83
CA ARG A 361 -4.36 -12.71 -13.38
C ARG A 361 -4.47 -13.75 -12.27
N THR A 362 -3.73 -13.56 -11.17
CA THR A 362 -3.74 -14.51 -10.05
C THR A 362 -4.90 -14.23 -9.08
N GLY A 363 -5.45 -13.02 -9.08
CA GLY A 363 -6.48 -12.61 -8.12
C GLY A 363 -5.93 -12.38 -6.72
N ARG A 364 -4.61 -12.15 -6.59
CA ARG A 364 -3.89 -12.10 -5.31
C ARG A 364 -3.09 -10.82 -5.13
N ALA A 365 -2.91 -10.42 -3.87
CA ALA A 365 -1.87 -9.46 -3.52
C ALA A 365 -0.49 -10.02 -3.92
N GLN A 366 0.43 -9.15 -4.34
CA GLN A 366 1.77 -9.53 -4.74
C GLN A 366 2.73 -9.30 -3.58
N HIS A 367 3.55 -10.30 -3.32
CA HIS A 367 4.70 -10.14 -2.45
C HIS A 367 5.66 -9.09 -3.02
N ILE A 368 6.07 -8.15 -2.19
CA ILE A 368 7.06 -7.14 -2.52
C ILE A 368 8.38 -7.48 -1.84
N GLU A 369 9.39 -7.85 -2.64
CA GLU A 369 10.72 -8.16 -2.13
C GLU A 369 11.29 -6.98 -1.32
N SER A 370 11.87 -7.31 -0.16
CA SER A 370 12.37 -6.38 0.86
C SER A 370 11.31 -5.48 1.51
N GLY A 371 10.02 -5.77 1.31
CA GLY A 371 8.92 -4.96 1.81
C GLY A 371 8.62 -3.72 0.97
N LEU A 372 7.49 -3.09 1.27
CA LEU A 372 7.12 -1.80 0.75
C LEU A 372 8.09 -0.73 1.25
N ARG A 373 8.23 0.32 0.44
CA ARG A 373 8.99 1.49 0.83
C ARG A 373 8.39 2.14 2.08
N HIS A 374 9.25 2.44 3.05
CA HIS A 374 8.92 3.41 4.09
C HIS A 374 8.87 4.81 3.48
N TRP A 375 7.69 5.40 3.42
CA TRP A 375 7.46 6.70 2.81
C TRP A 375 8.04 7.79 3.70
N LEU A 376 7.70 7.74 5.00
CA LEU A 376 8.11 8.74 5.99
C LEU A 376 9.62 8.79 6.21
N PHE A 377 10.28 7.62 6.20
CA PHE A 377 11.72 7.49 6.49
C PHE A 377 12.60 7.61 5.23
N SER A 378 12.02 7.90 4.07
CA SER A 378 12.81 8.11 2.86
C SER A 378 13.39 9.52 2.83
N LYS A 379 14.68 9.64 2.47
CA LYS A 379 15.39 10.93 2.40
C LYS A 379 14.65 11.96 1.53
N VAL A 380 14.07 11.52 0.41
CA VAL A 380 13.33 12.40 -0.50
C VAL A 380 12.11 13.02 0.19
N VAL A 381 11.35 12.23 0.96
CA VAL A 381 10.19 12.71 1.71
C VAL A 381 10.63 13.61 2.86
N TYR A 382 11.67 13.21 3.60
CA TYR A 382 12.25 14.04 4.66
C TYR A 382 12.67 15.42 4.14
N ASP A 383 13.51 15.47 3.11
CA ASP A 383 14.03 16.71 2.54
C ASP A 383 12.91 17.65 2.06
N GLU A 384 11.79 17.07 1.62
CA GLU A 384 10.63 17.81 1.14
C GLU A 384 9.73 18.31 2.27
N ILE A 385 9.46 17.48 3.28
CA ILE A 385 8.70 17.87 4.47
C ILE A 385 9.40 19.03 5.18
N PHE A 386 10.73 18.95 5.37
CA PHE A 386 11.47 19.98 6.10
C PHE A 386 11.71 21.26 5.31
N LYS A 387 11.65 21.21 3.97
CA LYS A 387 11.58 22.45 3.15
C LYS A 387 10.25 23.18 3.30
N ASN A 388 9.22 22.48 3.78
CA ASN A 388 7.90 23.03 4.00
C ASN A 388 7.61 23.17 5.51
N GLY A 389 7.92 24.34 6.07
CA GLY A 389 7.85 24.58 7.52
C GLY A 389 6.52 24.24 8.19
N TRP A 390 5.38 24.44 7.52
CA TRP A 390 4.08 24.05 8.10
C TRP A 390 3.90 22.54 8.14
N PHE A 391 4.39 21.82 7.12
CA PHE A 391 4.26 20.37 7.09
C PHE A 391 5.24 19.70 8.06
N ALA A 392 6.43 20.27 8.23
CA ALA A 392 7.36 19.86 9.28
C ALA A 392 6.74 20.01 10.68
N ALA A 393 6.06 21.13 10.96
CA ALA A 393 5.35 21.32 12.23
C ALA A 393 4.24 20.29 12.43
N LEU A 394 3.47 19.99 11.38
CA LEU A 394 2.43 18.95 11.42
C LEU A 394 3.03 17.55 11.67
N LEU A 395 4.16 17.23 11.04
CA LEU A 395 4.86 15.97 11.28
C LEU A 395 5.34 15.86 12.73
N ILE A 396 5.95 16.92 13.29
CA ILE A 396 6.39 16.96 14.68
C ILE A 396 5.20 16.75 15.62
N PHE A 397 4.08 17.45 15.37
CA PHE A 397 2.85 17.25 16.12
C PHE A 397 2.34 15.81 16.05
N ALA A 398 2.30 15.21 14.85
CA ALA A 398 1.89 13.82 14.67
C ALA A 398 2.79 12.84 15.44
N VAL A 399 4.11 13.05 15.41
CA VAL A 399 5.08 12.27 16.19
C VAL A 399 4.80 12.41 17.70
N MET A 400 4.57 13.63 18.19
CA MET A 400 4.26 13.87 19.60
C MET A 400 2.97 13.16 20.04
N VAL A 401 1.91 13.20 19.21
CA VAL A 401 0.65 12.50 19.47
C VAL A 401 0.86 10.98 19.53
N VAL A 402 1.66 10.42 18.62
CA VAL A 402 1.97 8.99 18.60
C VAL A 402 2.80 8.58 19.81
N ILE A 403 3.84 9.35 20.17
CA ILE A 403 4.63 9.11 21.38
C ILE A 403 3.72 9.14 22.61
N TRP A 404 2.88 10.18 22.74
CA TRP A 404 1.94 10.28 23.85
C TRP A 404 0.99 9.07 23.91
N PHE A 405 0.46 8.64 22.76
CA PHE A 405 -0.42 7.47 22.70
C PHE A 405 0.29 6.17 23.10
N ILE A 406 1.54 5.96 22.67
CA ILE A 406 2.34 4.78 23.01
C ILE A 406 2.61 4.72 24.52
N PHE A 407 3.00 5.84 25.14
CA PHE A 407 3.40 5.86 26.55
C PHE A 407 2.24 6.01 27.53
N TYR A 408 1.19 6.74 27.16
CA TYR A 408 0.11 7.15 28.08
C TYR A 408 -1.29 6.75 27.60
N GLY A 409 -1.47 6.48 26.31
CA GLY A 409 -2.78 6.14 25.74
C GLY A 409 -3.36 4.84 26.31
N TYR A 410 -2.51 3.88 26.68
CA TYR A 410 -2.94 2.63 27.32
C TYR A 410 -3.61 2.87 28.67
N GLU A 411 -3.05 3.71 29.55
CA GLU A 411 -3.62 3.99 30.87
C GLU A 411 -4.98 4.68 30.74
N TYR A 412 -5.10 5.60 29.78
CA TYR A 412 -6.35 6.32 29.51
C TYR A 412 -7.43 5.38 28.94
N LEU A 413 -7.09 4.51 27.99
CA LEU A 413 -8.05 3.55 27.44
C LEU A 413 -8.47 2.50 28.49
N TRP A 414 -7.54 2.08 29.35
CA TRP A 414 -7.78 1.13 30.41
C TRP A 414 -8.66 1.68 31.53
N HIS A 415 -8.59 2.98 31.85
CA HIS A 415 -9.41 3.58 32.91
C HIS A 415 -10.80 4.06 32.48
N TYR A 416 -10.98 4.39 31.20
CA TYR A 416 -12.23 5.02 30.74
C TYR A 416 -13.10 4.14 29.84
N PHE A 417 -12.58 3.03 29.31
CA PHE A 417 -13.30 2.20 28.34
C PHE A 417 -13.28 0.69 28.61
N LEU A 418 -12.50 0.25 29.61
CA LEU A 418 -12.50 -1.11 30.16
C LEU A 418 -12.80 -1.00 31.66
#